data_AF-A0A257NVN2-F1
#
_entry.id   AF-A0A257NVN2-F1
#
_cell.length_a   1.000
_cell.length_b   1.000
_cell.length_c   1.000
_cell.angle_alpha   90.00
_cell.angle_beta   90.00
_cell.angle_gamma   90.00
#
_symmetry.space_group_name_H-M   'P 1'
#
loop_
_entity.id
_entity.type
_entity.pdbx_description
1 polymer ?
#
loop_
_entity_poly.entity_id
_entity_poly.type
_entity_poly.pdbx_seq_one_letter_code
_entity_poly.pdbx_strand_id
1 'polypeptide(L)'
;AVVTEDAAGQETTELHSLTGTGGRVPGDMQIHTHLAVFNVVETASRRVGGLDLAQLEGRIHEFGAVYQAFLAENLRRHGVEIALDSKTEMARLSAVPESVAAHFSKRTAGGTEAARAYAQSVGLDWDAMDANQKIKLLKSGVQDPRSAKSDDVSDLAAWRASADQIGYRHRSVLRPDAIKPSTTREARLERAYQAAMPILGKQFDRRAVIDGSDARVAAAKALIVAGIETAEDVSAVTRAFRERGVKRHGEDAALVWGTVAGKQGRERMAVTTTLEEREERTVIATARAGARDRSAALTKRQIDAAVRAFPEIDFTTEHGRAQRAAMDALGTGGRIGLAIGVA
;
A
#
# COMPACT_ATOMS: atom_id res chain seq x y z
N ALA A 1 -24.84 -1.18 26.14
CA ALA A 1 -25.99 -0.42 25.65
C ALA A 1 -27.08 -0.56 26.69
N VAL A 2 -27.49 0.54 27.32
CA VAL A 2 -28.72 0.54 28.13
C VAL A 2 -29.84 0.85 27.15
N VAL A 3 -30.83 -0.04 27.08
CA VAL A 3 -32.02 0.15 26.24
C VAL A 3 -33.06 0.86 27.10
N THR A 4 -33.59 1.98 26.60
CA THR A 4 -34.63 2.78 27.27
C THR A 4 -35.77 3.03 26.28
N GLU A 5 -37.01 3.01 26.77
CA GLU A 5 -38.17 3.39 25.96
C GLU A 5 -38.34 4.91 25.94
N ASP A 6 -38.56 5.47 24.75
CA ASP A 6 -38.91 6.87 24.62
C ASP A 6 -40.37 7.15 25.05
N ALA A 7 -40.79 8.41 25.01
CA ALA A 7 -42.14 8.82 25.40
C ALA A 7 -43.27 8.21 24.54
N ALA A 8 -42.93 7.56 23.42
CA ALA A 8 -43.86 6.84 22.56
C ALA A 8 -43.76 5.31 22.73
N GLY A 9 -42.94 4.81 23.66
CA GLY A 9 -42.74 3.39 23.92
C GLY A 9 -41.83 2.70 22.90
N GLN A 10 -41.01 3.45 22.15
CA GLN A 10 -40.01 2.84 21.25
C GLN A 10 -38.71 2.58 21.99
N GLU A 11 -38.20 1.35 21.86
CA GLU A 11 -36.86 1.00 22.36
C GLU A 11 -35.79 1.83 21.66
N THR A 12 -35.14 2.70 22.42
CA THR A 12 -33.99 3.49 22.00
C THR A 12 -32.75 3.04 22.77
N THR A 13 -31.58 3.16 22.14
CA THR A 13 -30.30 2.87 22.80
C THR A 13 -29.63 4.18 23.16
N GLU A 14 -29.56 4.52 24.46
CA GLU A 14 -28.80 5.68 24.92
C GLU A 14 -27.29 5.38 24.91
N LEU A 15 -26.54 6.16 24.13
CA LEU A 15 -25.08 6.21 24.17
C LEU A 15 -24.64 6.97 25.43
N HIS A 16 -24.39 6.25 26.52
CA HIS A 16 -23.76 6.84 27.70
C HIS A 16 -22.30 7.22 27.41
N SER A 17 -22.03 8.52 27.35
CA SER A 17 -20.66 9.05 27.45
C SER A 17 -20.32 9.20 28.94
N LEU A 18 -19.27 8.53 29.41
CA LEU A 18 -18.82 8.63 30.81
C LEU A 18 -18.23 10.03 31.06
N THR A 19 -19.09 10.96 31.52
CA THR A 19 -18.71 12.33 31.90
C THR A 19 -17.98 12.34 33.25
N GLY A 20 -16.69 12.02 33.22
CA GLY A 20 -15.73 12.33 34.28
C GLY A 20 -14.79 13.42 33.79
N THR A 21 -15.07 14.68 34.11
CA THR A 21 -14.42 15.90 33.57
C THR A 21 -13.24 16.35 34.43
N GLY A 22 -12.18 15.54 34.48
CA GLY A 22 -10.90 15.94 35.07
C GLY A 22 -9.74 15.56 34.15
N GLY A 23 -9.40 16.43 33.20
CA GLY A 23 -8.21 16.28 32.36
C GLY A 23 -8.37 15.50 31.04
N ARG A 24 -9.59 15.27 30.56
CA ARG A 24 -9.85 14.57 29.29
C ARG A 24 -9.98 15.54 28.12
N VAL A 25 -9.24 15.31 27.04
CA VAL A 25 -9.35 16.06 25.78
C VAL A 25 -10.43 15.39 24.91
N PRO A 26 -11.31 16.15 24.24
CA PRO A 26 -12.24 15.58 23.27
C PRO A 26 -11.49 14.88 22.12
N GLY A 27 -11.69 13.56 22.03
CA GLY A 27 -11.13 12.74 20.95
C GLY A 27 -11.73 13.08 19.59
N ASP A 28 -11.17 12.55 18.51
CA ASP A 28 -11.75 12.69 17.18
C ASP A 28 -12.92 11.73 16.94
N MET A 29 -13.77 12.07 15.97
CA MET A 29 -14.84 11.18 15.50
C MET A 29 -14.22 9.97 14.78
N GLN A 30 -14.16 8.82 15.46
CA GLN A 30 -13.59 7.59 14.91
C GLN A 30 -14.49 6.38 15.18
N ILE A 31 -15.44 6.13 14.28
CA ILE A 31 -16.28 4.93 14.35
C ILE A 31 -15.46 3.73 13.86
N HIS A 32 -15.33 2.72 14.72
CA HIS A 32 -14.64 1.48 14.41
C HIS A 32 -15.20 0.33 15.24
N THR A 33 -14.97 -0.90 14.78
CA THR A 33 -15.44 -2.12 15.44
C THR A 33 -14.25 -2.99 15.80
N HIS A 34 -14.15 -3.37 17.07
CA HIS A 34 -13.23 -4.42 17.51
C HIS A 34 -13.91 -5.79 17.35
N LEU A 35 -13.51 -6.54 16.33
CA LEU A 35 -13.91 -7.94 16.19
C LEU A 35 -12.84 -8.83 16.80
N ALA A 36 -13.05 -9.26 18.05
CA ALA A 36 -12.17 -10.21 18.71
C ALA A 36 -12.44 -11.62 18.17
N VAL A 37 -11.50 -12.14 17.37
CA VAL A 37 -11.51 -13.54 16.92
C VAL A 37 -10.58 -14.34 17.84
N PHE A 38 -11.16 -15.27 18.59
CA PHE A 38 -10.38 -16.12 19.50
C PHE A 38 -9.55 -17.14 18.71
N ASN A 39 -8.33 -17.39 19.18
CA ASN A 39 -7.40 -18.34 18.56
C ASN A 39 -7.77 -19.81 18.89
N VAL A 40 -8.97 -20.23 18.49
CA VAL A 40 -9.51 -21.57 18.74
C VAL A 40 -10.35 -21.99 17.53
N VAL A 41 -10.03 -23.15 16.95
CA VAL A 41 -10.74 -23.73 15.80
C VAL A 41 -10.97 -25.23 16.04
N GLU A 42 -12.19 -25.70 15.79
CA GLU A 42 -12.50 -27.12 15.71
C GLU A 42 -12.30 -27.60 14.25
N THR A 43 -11.46 -28.60 14.06
CA THR A 43 -11.21 -29.23 12.76
C THR A 43 -12.34 -30.21 12.41
N ALA A 44 -12.44 -30.60 11.14
CA ALA A 44 -13.42 -31.60 10.68
C ALA A 44 -13.32 -32.95 11.44
N SER A 45 -12.13 -33.28 11.96
CA SER A 45 -11.91 -34.46 12.80
C SER A 45 -12.22 -34.24 14.29
N ARG A 46 -12.95 -33.17 14.66
CA ARG A 46 -13.30 -32.81 16.05
C ARG A 46 -12.10 -32.48 16.96
N ARG A 47 -10.91 -32.25 16.40
CA ARG A 47 -9.75 -31.78 17.18
C ARG A 47 -9.76 -30.26 17.26
N VAL A 48 -9.44 -29.73 18.44
CA VAL A 48 -9.31 -28.29 18.67
C VAL A 48 -7.85 -27.87 18.48
N GLY A 49 -7.62 -26.78 17.75
CA GLY A 49 -6.31 -26.19 17.50
C GLY A 49 -6.37 -24.67 17.37
N GLY A 50 -5.24 -24.05 17.03
CA GLY A 50 -5.16 -22.62 16.73
C GLY A 50 -5.49 -22.28 15.28
N LEU A 51 -5.77 -21.01 15.02
CA LEU A 51 -5.92 -20.45 13.68
C LEU A 51 -4.58 -20.50 12.93
N ASP A 52 -4.61 -20.95 11.68
CA ASP A 52 -3.50 -20.83 10.76
C ASP A 52 -3.43 -19.40 10.18
N LEU A 53 -2.78 -18.51 10.93
CA LEU A 53 -2.63 -17.09 10.54
C LEU A 53 -1.74 -16.90 9.30
N ALA A 54 -0.99 -17.92 8.87
CA ALA A 54 -0.19 -17.83 7.66
C ALA A 54 -1.06 -17.59 6.42
N GLN A 55 -2.31 -18.09 6.42
CA GLN A 55 -3.24 -17.88 5.32
C GLN A 55 -3.77 -16.45 5.19
N LEU A 56 -3.52 -15.61 6.21
CA LEU A 56 -3.87 -14.19 6.18
C LEU A 56 -2.71 -13.30 5.67
N GLU A 57 -1.53 -13.88 5.46
CA GLU A 57 -0.37 -13.14 4.94
C GLU A 57 -0.72 -12.53 3.57
N GLY A 58 -0.48 -11.22 3.42
CA GLY A 58 -0.84 -10.47 2.21
C GLY A 58 -2.33 -10.13 2.05
N ARG A 59 -3.23 -10.70 2.87
CA ARG A 59 -4.69 -10.53 2.71
C ARG A 59 -5.32 -9.44 3.59
N ILE A 60 -4.57 -8.90 4.55
CA ILE A 60 -5.08 -7.86 5.47
C ILE A 60 -5.60 -6.64 4.70
N HIS A 61 -4.84 -6.17 3.70
CA HIS A 61 -5.24 -5.03 2.87
C HIS A 61 -6.41 -5.37 1.93
N GLU A 62 -6.51 -6.62 1.48
CA GLU A 62 -7.67 -7.10 0.70
C GLU A 62 -8.93 -7.01 1.55
N PHE A 63 -8.92 -7.55 2.77
CA PHE A 63 -10.09 -7.51 3.66
C PHE A 63 -10.48 -6.09 4.04
N GLY A 64 -9.52 -5.21 4.29
CA GLY A 64 -9.78 -3.79 4.52
C GLY A 64 -10.49 -3.13 3.34
N ALA A 65 -10.05 -3.42 2.11
CA ALA A 65 -10.69 -2.90 0.89
C ALA A 65 -12.09 -3.52 0.65
N VAL A 66 -12.28 -4.82 0.92
CA VAL A 66 -13.59 -5.49 0.84
C VAL A 66 -14.57 -4.88 1.83
N TYR A 67 -14.16 -4.63 3.08
CA TYR A 67 -14.97 -3.92 4.07
C TYR A 67 -15.41 -2.54 3.56
N GLN A 68 -14.48 -1.76 3.01
CA GLN A 68 -14.77 -0.46 2.43
C GLN A 68 -15.71 -0.54 1.22
N ALA A 69 -15.60 -1.59 0.40
CA ALA A 69 -16.48 -1.79 -0.74
C ALA A 69 -17.93 -2.07 -0.28
N PHE A 70 -18.11 -2.95 0.72
CA PHE A 70 -19.44 -3.20 1.29
C PHE A 70 -20.00 -1.97 2.01
N LEU A 71 -19.16 -1.23 2.72
CA LEU A 71 -19.57 0.03 3.35
C LEU A 71 -20.03 1.05 2.28
N ALA A 72 -19.24 1.22 1.22
CA ALA A 72 -19.58 2.11 0.11
C ALA A 72 -20.88 1.69 -0.58
N GLU A 73 -21.10 0.39 -0.78
CA GLU A 73 -22.33 -0.13 -1.36
C GLU A 73 -23.55 0.15 -0.48
N ASN A 74 -23.45 -0.11 0.83
CA ASN A 74 -24.52 0.20 1.78
C ASN A 74 -24.81 1.71 1.82
N LEU A 75 -23.78 2.56 1.78
CA LEU A 75 -23.94 4.01 1.73
C LEU A 75 -24.66 4.46 0.45
N ARG A 76 -24.35 3.87 -0.72
CA ARG A 76 -25.05 4.15 -1.98
C ARG A 76 -26.53 3.83 -1.94
N ARG A 77 -26.93 2.76 -1.22
CA ARG A 77 -28.35 2.41 -1.03
C ARG A 77 -29.14 3.49 -0.27
N HIS A 78 -28.45 4.40 0.42
CA HIS A 78 -29.03 5.56 1.06
C HIS A 78 -28.76 6.89 0.31
N GLY A 79 -28.34 6.80 -0.96
CA GLY A 79 -28.07 7.94 -1.83
C GLY A 79 -26.78 8.69 -1.54
N VAL A 80 -25.89 8.11 -0.73
CA VAL A 80 -24.62 8.75 -0.38
C VAL A 80 -23.64 8.61 -1.55
N GLU A 81 -23.04 9.73 -1.95
CA GLU A 81 -21.99 9.73 -2.97
C GLU A 81 -20.63 9.37 -2.38
N ILE A 82 -20.04 8.31 -2.94
CA ILE A 82 -18.74 7.77 -2.55
C ILE A 82 -17.76 7.82 -3.72
N ALA A 83 -16.58 8.40 -3.45
CA ALA A 83 -15.44 8.41 -4.36
C ALA A 83 -14.30 7.53 -3.80
N LEU A 84 -13.38 7.14 -4.69
CA LEU A 84 -12.08 6.62 -4.28
C LEU A 84 -11.15 7.80 -4.04
N ASP A 85 -10.56 7.87 -2.85
CA ASP A 85 -9.57 8.88 -2.53
C ASP A 85 -8.27 8.60 -3.33
N SER A 86 -7.75 9.61 -4.02
CA SER A 86 -6.59 9.44 -4.90
C SER A 86 -5.28 9.17 -4.16
N LYS A 87 -5.18 9.61 -2.90
CA LYS A 87 -3.98 9.49 -2.06
C LYS A 87 -3.95 8.15 -1.33
N THR A 88 -5.06 7.78 -0.72
CA THR A 88 -5.19 6.62 0.17
C THR A 88 -5.80 5.40 -0.54
N GLU A 89 -6.48 5.61 -1.66
CA GLU A 89 -7.22 4.58 -2.41
C GLU A 89 -8.28 3.89 -1.55
N MET A 90 -8.91 4.67 -0.65
CA MET A 90 -9.98 4.26 0.25
C MET A 90 -11.28 5.00 -0.08
N ALA A 91 -12.41 4.51 0.44
CA ALA A 91 -13.69 5.19 0.25
C ALA A 91 -13.68 6.58 0.93
N ARG A 92 -14.16 7.60 0.20
CA ARG A 92 -14.31 8.96 0.71
C ARG A 92 -15.72 9.47 0.42
N LEU A 93 -16.32 10.13 1.42
CA LEU A 93 -17.55 10.88 1.25
C LEU A 93 -17.24 12.18 0.49
N SER A 94 -17.74 12.30 -0.75
CA SER A 94 -17.50 13.49 -1.57
C SER A 94 -18.10 14.76 -0.98
N ALA A 95 -19.19 14.62 -0.20
CA ALA A 95 -19.91 15.73 0.41
C ALA A 95 -19.19 16.37 1.61
N VAL A 96 -18.17 15.72 2.18
CA VAL A 96 -17.38 16.26 3.30
C VAL A 96 -16.06 16.82 2.75
N PRO A 97 -15.78 18.13 2.92
CA PRO A 97 -14.53 18.72 2.47
C PRO A 97 -13.30 18.11 3.15
N GLU A 98 -12.19 18.00 2.42
CA GLU A 98 -10.93 17.44 2.94
C GLU A 98 -10.39 18.24 4.13
N SER A 99 -10.52 19.57 4.12
CA SER A 99 -10.12 20.44 5.23
C SER A 99 -10.84 20.12 6.54
N VAL A 100 -12.13 19.75 6.46
CA VAL A 100 -12.93 19.35 7.62
C VAL A 100 -12.46 17.99 8.14
N ALA A 101 -12.27 17.01 7.25
CA ALA A 101 -11.76 15.69 7.64
C ALA A 101 -10.37 15.79 8.29
N ALA A 102 -9.48 16.63 7.75
CA ALA A 102 -8.15 16.89 8.31
C ALA A 102 -8.22 17.53 9.70
N HIS A 103 -9.15 18.45 9.94
CA HIS A 103 -9.36 19.08 11.25
C HIS A 103 -9.74 18.06 12.33
N PHE A 104 -10.54 17.06 11.99
CA PHE A 104 -10.91 15.94 12.88
C PHE A 104 -9.99 14.72 12.75
N SER A 105 -8.75 14.92 12.30
CA SER A 105 -7.71 13.88 12.21
C SER A 105 -6.47 14.25 13.03
N LYS A 106 -6.68 14.74 14.26
CA LYS A 106 -5.64 15.24 15.18
C LYS A 106 -4.57 14.20 15.45
N ARG A 107 -4.93 12.91 15.56
CA ARG A 107 -3.95 11.82 15.74
C ARG A 107 -2.99 11.68 14.57
N THR A 108 -3.45 11.93 13.34
CA THR A 108 -2.61 11.88 12.15
C THR A 108 -1.68 13.09 12.09
N ALA A 109 -2.19 14.29 12.41
CA ALA A 109 -1.39 15.51 12.49
C ALA A 109 -0.31 15.39 13.59
N GLY A 110 -0.72 15.05 14.81
CA GLY A 110 0.18 14.86 15.95
C GLY A 110 1.22 13.77 15.72
N GLY A 111 0.83 12.63 15.13
CA GLY A 111 1.79 11.58 14.76
C GLY A 111 2.81 12.02 13.71
N THR A 112 2.41 12.90 12.78
CA THR A 112 3.31 13.44 11.73
C THR A 112 4.27 14.47 12.32
N GLU A 113 3.78 15.38 13.16
CA GLU A 113 4.62 16.36 13.86
C GLU A 113 5.63 15.68 14.79
N ALA A 114 5.18 14.67 15.54
CA ALA A 114 6.04 13.88 16.40
C ALA A 114 7.13 13.15 15.59
N ALA A 115 6.76 12.54 14.45
CA ALA A 115 7.73 11.90 13.56
C ALA A 115 8.75 12.89 12.97
N ARG A 116 8.32 14.11 12.60
CA ARG A 116 9.20 15.20 12.14
C ARG A 116 10.15 15.67 13.24
N ALA A 117 9.64 15.89 14.46
CA ALA A 117 10.46 16.28 15.61
C ALA A 117 11.49 15.20 15.96
N TYR A 118 11.11 13.92 15.90
CA TYR A 118 12.04 12.82 16.10
C TYR A 118 13.11 12.76 15.01
N ALA A 119 12.73 12.87 13.72
CA ALA A 119 13.68 12.92 12.61
C ALA A 119 14.74 14.02 12.85
N GLN A 120 14.29 15.22 13.21
CA GLN A 120 15.18 16.33 13.55
C GLN A 120 16.10 15.99 14.75
N SER A 121 15.58 15.34 15.78
CA SER A 121 16.35 14.95 16.97
C SER A 121 17.47 13.93 16.68
N VAL A 122 17.31 13.10 15.65
CA VAL A 122 18.32 12.14 15.20
C VAL A 122 19.15 12.63 14.01
N GLY A 123 19.09 13.93 13.69
CA GLY A 123 19.87 14.55 12.61
C GLY A 123 19.38 14.21 11.20
N LEU A 124 18.14 13.73 11.05
CA LEU A 124 17.52 13.47 9.76
C LEU A 124 16.65 14.66 9.31
N ASP A 125 16.74 15.02 8.04
CA ASP A 125 15.84 16.00 7.42
C ASP A 125 14.58 15.32 6.90
N TRP A 126 13.46 15.51 7.60
CA TRP A 126 12.17 14.96 7.23
C TRP A 126 11.78 15.27 5.79
N ASP A 127 12.03 16.48 5.28
CA ASP A 127 11.55 16.85 3.95
C ASP A 127 12.36 16.15 2.85
N ALA A 128 13.65 15.87 3.09
CA ALA A 128 14.53 15.10 2.21
C ALA A 128 14.36 13.57 2.30
N MET A 129 13.66 13.04 3.31
CA MET A 129 13.45 11.59 3.46
C MET A 129 12.52 11.02 2.38
N ASP A 130 12.82 9.79 1.95
CA ASP A 130 11.95 9.03 1.06
C ASP A 130 10.68 8.54 1.79
N ALA A 131 9.69 8.10 1.01
CA ALA A 131 8.39 7.68 1.54
C ALA A 131 8.49 6.47 2.49
N ASN A 132 9.42 5.53 2.24
CA ASN A 132 9.57 4.34 3.08
C ASN A 132 10.20 4.69 4.43
N GLN A 133 11.18 5.58 4.43
CA GLN A 133 11.81 6.10 5.63
C GLN A 133 10.80 6.88 6.49
N LYS A 134 9.99 7.75 5.87
CA LYS A 134 8.89 8.47 6.56
C LYS A 134 7.88 7.51 7.18
N ILE A 135 7.44 6.48 6.45
CA ILE A 135 6.52 5.44 6.95
C ILE A 135 7.13 4.67 8.12
N LYS A 136 8.43 4.34 8.05
CA LYS A 136 9.13 3.65 9.13
C LYS A 136 9.13 4.47 10.41
N LEU A 137 9.43 5.77 10.33
CA LEU A 137 9.38 6.69 11.47
C LEU A 137 7.98 6.83 12.08
N LEU A 138 6.95 6.94 11.23
CA LEU A 138 5.55 6.97 11.67
C LEU A 138 5.14 5.66 12.37
N LYS A 139 5.59 4.50 11.86
CA LYS A 139 5.29 3.17 12.41
C LYS A 139 6.09 2.84 13.67
N SER A 140 7.32 3.35 13.81
CA SER A 140 8.13 3.16 15.02
C SER A 140 7.56 3.87 16.25
N GLY A 141 6.42 4.54 16.10
CA GLY A 141 5.64 5.02 17.23
C GLY A 141 6.38 6.11 17.96
N VAL A 142 6.54 7.27 17.32
CA VAL A 142 6.64 8.51 18.10
C VAL A 142 5.27 8.75 18.74
N GLN A 143 4.93 7.89 19.70
CA GLN A 143 3.88 8.15 20.66
C GLN A 143 4.40 9.32 21.45
N ASP A 144 3.79 10.49 21.31
CA ASP A 144 4.01 11.57 22.25
C ASP A 144 3.73 11.04 23.66
N PRO A 145 4.76 10.87 24.52
CA PRO A 145 4.57 10.35 25.87
C PRO A 145 3.76 11.34 26.73
N ARG A 146 3.70 12.62 26.32
CA ARG A 146 2.95 13.67 27.03
C ARG A 146 1.45 13.62 26.77
N SER A 147 1.01 12.99 25.67
CA SER A 147 -0.40 12.68 25.41
C SER A 147 -0.71 11.22 25.80
N ALA A 148 -0.19 10.76 26.93
CA ALA A 148 -0.61 9.48 27.52
C ALA A 148 -2.13 9.46 27.59
N LYS A 149 -2.74 8.43 26.97
CA LYS A 149 -4.19 8.24 26.77
C LYS A 149 -5.02 8.83 27.93
N SER A 150 -5.40 10.10 27.85
CA SER A 150 -6.63 10.53 28.49
C SER A 150 -7.71 9.82 27.71
N ASP A 151 -8.63 9.11 28.35
CA ASP A 151 -9.71 8.44 27.62
C ASP A 151 -10.35 9.46 26.67
N ASP A 152 -10.19 9.22 25.37
CA ASP A 152 -10.82 10.01 24.32
C ASP A 152 -12.32 9.79 24.47
N VAL A 153 -13.02 10.72 25.11
CA VAL A 153 -14.46 10.63 25.29
C VAL A 153 -15.13 11.21 24.06
N SER A 154 -16.18 10.54 23.60
CA SER A 154 -17.07 11.10 22.58
C SER A 154 -17.77 12.33 23.14
N ASP A 155 -17.55 13.49 22.51
CA ASP A 155 -18.12 14.75 22.93
C ASP A 155 -18.75 15.48 21.74
N LEU A 156 -20.05 15.25 21.56
CA LEU A 156 -20.82 15.84 20.47
C LEU A 156 -20.84 17.38 20.54
N ALA A 157 -20.83 17.96 21.74
CA ALA A 157 -20.86 19.41 21.91
C ALA A 157 -19.51 20.03 21.48
N ALA A 158 -18.41 19.43 21.92
CA ALA A 158 -17.07 19.83 21.50
C ALA A 158 -16.87 19.66 19.98
N TRP A 159 -17.38 18.59 19.37
CA TRP A 159 -17.30 18.39 17.92
C TRP A 159 -18.10 19.43 17.14
N ARG A 160 -19.32 19.77 17.59
CA ARG A 160 -20.12 20.85 17.00
C ARG A 160 -19.41 22.19 17.10
N ALA A 161 -18.88 22.53 18.27
CA ALA A 161 -18.13 23.77 18.47
C ALA A 161 -16.87 23.84 17.58
N SER A 162 -16.12 22.73 17.47
CA SER A 162 -14.93 22.64 16.59
C SER A 162 -15.32 22.81 15.11
N ALA A 163 -16.44 22.22 14.69
CA ALA A 163 -16.96 22.40 13.33
C ALA A 163 -17.37 23.86 13.06
N ASP A 164 -18.06 24.51 14.00
CA ASP A 164 -18.44 25.92 13.89
C ASP A 164 -17.22 26.86 13.84
N GLN A 165 -16.15 26.55 14.58
CA GLN A 165 -14.88 27.32 14.57
C GLN A 165 -14.23 27.35 13.18
N ILE A 166 -14.34 26.26 12.42
CA ILE A 166 -13.84 26.21 11.03
C ILE A 166 -14.90 26.61 10.00
N GLY A 167 -16.04 27.17 10.45
CA GLY A 167 -17.14 27.59 9.59
C GLY A 167 -17.89 26.43 8.91
N TYR A 168 -17.75 25.21 9.42
CA TYR A 168 -18.39 24.02 8.85
C TYR A 168 -19.70 23.70 9.56
N ARG A 169 -20.81 23.81 8.83
CA ARG A 169 -22.12 23.30 9.25
C ARG A 169 -22.51 22.09 8.44
N HIS A 170 -22.41 20.92 9.05
CA HIS A 170 -22.78 19.68 8.39
C HIS A 170 -24.28 19.64 8.07
N ARG A 171 -24.62 19.31 6.82
CA ARG A 171 -25.95 18.88 6.42
C ARG A 171 -25.92 17.39 6.14
N SER A 172 -27.08 16.74 6.16
CA SER A 172 -27.19 15.32 5.83
C SER A 172 -26.49 14.99 4.50
N VAL A 173 -25.74 13.89 4.50
CA VAL A 173 -25.17 13.26 3.29
C VAL A 173 -26.16 12.31 2.62
N LEU A 174 -27.27 11.99 3.28
CA LEU A 174 -28.30 11.11 2.75
C LEU A 174 -29.09 11.83 1.65
N ARG A 175 -29.27 11.16 0.52
CA ARG A 175 -30.00 11.67 -0.64
C ARG A 175 -30.96 10.59 -1.16
N PRO A 176 -32.05 10.28 -0.43
CA PRO A 176 -32.97 9.22 -0.84
C PRO A 176 -33.53 9.43 -2.26
N ASP A 177 -33.70 10.68 -2.67
CA ASP A 177 -34.19 11.03 -4.02
C ASP A 177 -33.13 10.90 -5.13
N ALA A 178 -31.87 10.64 -4.77
CA ALA A 178 -30.73 10.53 -5.71
C ALA A 178 -30.14 9.11 -5.76
N ILE A 179 -30.85 8.11 -5.23
CA ILE A 179 -30.43 6.70 -5.30
C ILE A 179 -30.37 6.28 -6.76
N LYS A 180 -29.16 5.89 -7.21
CA LYS A 180 -28.97 5.40 -8.57
C LYS A 180 -29.52 3.96 -8.69
N PRO A 181 -30.14 3.60 -9.82
CA PRO A 181 -30.55 2.22 -10.07
C PRO A 181 -29.37 1.25 -9.96
N SER A 182 -29.64 0.05 -9.44
CA SER A 182 -28.64 -1.02 -9.40
C SER A 182 -28.22 -1.39 -10.83
N THR A 183 -26.92 -1.49 -11.07
CA THR A 183 -26.38 -1.96 -12.34
C THR A 183 -26.29 -3.47 -12.36
N THR A 184 -26.41 -4.08 -13.55
CA THR A 184 -26.14 -5.51 -13.75
C THR A 184 -24.76 -5.91 -13.22
N ARG A 185 -24.61 -7.17 -12.82
CA ARG A 185 -23.33 -7.71 -12.34
C ARG A 185 -22.20 -7.51 -13.35
N GLU A 186 -22.46 -7.76 -14.62
CA GLU A 186 -21.48 -7.65 -15.71
C GLU A 186 -20.96 -6.22 -15.84
N ALA A 187 -21.88 -5.23 -15.93
CA ALA A 187 -21.50 -3.81 -15.99
C ALA A 187 -20.72 -3.35 -14.74
N ARG A 188 -21.08 -3.86 -13.56
CA ARG A 188 -20.37 -3.58 -12.31
C ARG A 188 -18.95 -4.13 -12.35
N LEU A 189 -18.77 -5.38 -12.76
CA LEU A 189 -17.46 -6.02 -12.87
C LEU A 189 -16.60 -5.37 -13.95
N GLU A 190 -17.17 -4.95 -15.09
CA GLU A 190 -16.43 -4.21 -16.11
C GLU A 190 -15.94 -2.87 -15.57
N ARG A 191 -16.82 -2.12 -14.89
CA ARG A 191 -16.44 -0.86 -14.24
C ARG A 191 -15.35 -1.07 -13.19
N ALA A 192 -15.42 -2.16 -12.43
CA ALA A 192 -14.40 -2.52 -11.46
C ALA A 192 -13.06 -2.84 -12.14
N TYR A 193 -13.05 -3.65 -13.20
CA TYR A 193 -11.85 -3.94 -13.97
C TYR A 193 -11.18 -2.65 -14.48
N GLN A 194 -11.94 -1.75 -15.12
CA GLN A 194 -11.43 -0.48 -15.63
C GLN A 194 -10.87 0.42 -14.51
N ALA A 195 -11.57 0.50 -13.37
CA ALA A 195 -11.10 1.29 -12.22
C ALA A 195 -9.87 0.67 -11.53
N ALA A 196 -9.68 -0.64 -11.63
CA ALA A 196 -8.57 -1.34 -11.00
C ALA A 196 -7.27 -1.27 -11.81
N MET A 197 -7.35 -1.12 -13.14
CA MET A 197 -6.18 -1.00 -14.03
C MET A 197 -5.15 0.05 -13.56
N PRO A 198 -5.50 1.31 -13.30
CA PRO A 198 -4.51 2.30 -12.83
C PRO A 198 -3.96 1.97 -11.44
N ILE A 199 -4.75 1.34 -10.56
CA ILE A 199 -4.31 0.95 -9.21
C ILE A 199 -3.24 -0.14 -9.29
N LEU A 200 -3.49 -1.14 -10.14
CA LEU A 200 -2.55 -2.23 -10.39
C LEU A 200 -1.30 -1.74 -11.15
N GLY A 201 -1.48 -0.86 -12.14
CA GLY A 201 -0.39 -0.25 -12.91
C GLY A 201 0.64 0.46 -12.03
N LYS A 202 0.19 1.24 -11.03
CA LYS A 202 1.07 1.90 -10.05
C LYS A 202 1.96 0.93 -9.28
N GLN A 203 1.55 -0.34 -9.11
CA GLN A 203 2.39 -1.33 -8.44
C GLN A 203 3.59 -1.71 -9.30
N PHE A 204 3.37 -1.84 -10.61
CA PHE A 204 4.40 -2.15 -11.57
C PHE A 204 5.34 -0.97 -11.88
N ASP A 205 4.90 0.28 -11.64
CA ASP A 205 5.79 1.45 -11.71
C ASP A 205 6.89 1.43 -10.64
N ARG A 206 6.68 0.66 -9.56
CA ARG A 206 7.62 0.55 -8.44
C ARG A 206 8.43 -0.74 -8.47
N ARG A 207 7.93 -1.78 -9.14
CA ARG A 207 8.42 -3.15 -9.05
C ARG A 207 8.14 -3.89 -10.35
N ALA A 208 9.14 -4.56 -10.93
CA ALA A 208 8.94 -5.41 -12.11
C ALA A 208 8.11 -6.68 -11.81
N VAL A 209 8.10 -7.12 -10.55
CA VAL A 209 7.35 -8.28 -10.06
C VAL A 209 6.58 -7.89 -8.81
N ILE A 210 5.28 -8.17 -8.80
CA ILE A 210 4.37 -7.94 -7.67
C ILE A 210 3.87 -9.28 -7.11
N ASP A 211 3.24 -9.24 -5.93
CA ASP A 211 2.60 -10.41 -5.36
C ASP A 211 1.17 -10.59 -5.89
N GLY A 212 0.65 -11.81 -5.97
CA GLY A 212 -0.75 -12.06 -6.32
C GLY A 212 -1.74 -11.34 -5.38
N SER A 213 -1.35 -11.12 -4.12
CA SER A 213 -2.12 -10.31 -3.17
C SER A 213 -2.23 -8.84 -3.60
N ASP A 214 -1.22 -8.26 -4.24
CA ASP A 214 -1.27 -6.88 -4.75
C ASP A 214 -2.39 -6.74 -5.81
N ALA A 215 -2.54 -7.74 -6.69
CA ALA A 215 -3.61 -7.77 -7.69
C ALA A 215 -5.00 -7.88 -7.04
N ARG A 216 -5.14 -8.71 -6.00
CA ARG A 216 -6.40 -8.83 -5.24
C ARG A 216 -6.76 -7.55 -4.50
N VAL A 217 -5.77 -6.85 -3.93
CA VAL A 217 -5.97 -5.54 -3.29
C VAL A 217 -6.45 -4.51 -4.30
N ALA A 218 -5.84 -4.44 -5.49
CA ALA A 218 -6.28 -3.53 -6.55
C ALA A 218 -7.72 -3.82 -6.99
N ALA A 219 -8.07 -5.10 -7.18
CA ALA A 219 -9.43 -5.53 -7.47
C ALA A 219 -10.43 -5.11 -6.38
N ALA A 220 -10.12 -5.37 -5.11
CA ALA A 220 -10.97 -5.01 -3.98
C ALA A 220 -11.16 -3.48 -3.85
N LYS A 221 -10.10 -2.69 -4.05
CA LYS A 221 -10.18 -1.23 -4.04
C LYS A 221 -11.06 -0.68 -5.16
N ALA A 222 -11.02 -1.27 -6.35
CA ALA A 222 -11.85 -0.82 -7.45
C ALA A 222 -13.35 -1.09 -7.23
N LEU A 223 -13.68 -2.17 -6.51
CA LEU A 223 -15.06 -2.46 -6.10
C LEU A 223 -15.63 -1.40 -5.15
N ILE A 224 -14.78 -0.59 -4.48
CA ILE A 224 -15.24 0.55 -3.70
C ILE A 224 -16.06 1.50 -4.56
N VAL A 225 -15.62 1.81 -5.78
CA VAL A 225 -16.33 2.75 -6.69
C VAL A 225 -17.31 2.07 -7.64
N ALA A 226 -17.01 0.84 -8.04
CA ALA A 226 -17.85 0.09 -8.96
C ALA A 226 -19.11 -0.47 -8.28
N GLY A 227 -19.01 -0.80 -6.99
CA GLY A 227 -20.01 -1.56 -6.23
C GLY A 227 -19.55 -3.01 -6.02
N ILE A 228 -20.04 -3.64 -4.95
CA ILE A 228 -19.76 -5.03 -4.60
C ILE A 228 -21.06 -5.73 -4.19
N GLU A 229 -21.22 -6.99 -4.57
CA GLU A 229 -22.33 -7.81 -4.11
C GLU A 229 -21.84 -8.92 -3.18
N THR A 230 -20.75 -9.58 -3.55
CA THR A 230 -20.12 -10.64 -2.77
C THR A 230 -18.61 -10.49 -2.78
N ALA A 231 -17.93 -11.14 -1.82
CA ALA A 231 -16.46 -11.19 -1.81
C ALA A 231 -15.88 -11.91 -3.04
N GLU A 232 -16.68 -12.72 -3.75
CA GLU A 232 -16.26 -13.40 -4.98
C GLU A 232 -16.03 -12.42 -6.14
N ASP A 233 -16.63 -11.23 -6.10
CA ASP A 233 -16.42 -10.19 -7.11
C ASP A 233 -14.93 -9.79 -7.18
N VAL A 234 -14.17 -9.88 -6.07
CA VAL A 234 -12.70 -9.69 -6.08
C VAL A 234 -12.02 -10.71 -6.98
N SER A 235 -12.43 -11.97 -6.87
CA SER A 235 -11.89 -13.06 -7.69
C SER A 235 -12.32 -12.93 -9.15
N ALA A 236 -13.53 -12.43 -9.42
CA ALA A 236 -13.99 -12.15 -10.78
C ALA A 236 -13.16 -11.05 -11.46
N VAL A 237 -12.89 -9.94 -10.77
CA VAL A 237 -12.02 -8.87 -11.29
C VAL A 237 -10.58 -9.36 -11.46
N THR A 238 -10.08 -10.14 -10.50
CA THR A 238 -8.72 -10.72 -10.60
C THR A 238 -8.59 -11.67 -11.80
N ARG A 239 -9.65 -12.44 -12.11
CA ARG A 239 -9.71 -13.28 -13.30
C ARG A 239 -9.69 -12.45 -14.58
N ALA A 240 -10.42 -11.33 -14.62
CA ALA A 240 -10.40 -10.41 -15.76
C ALA A 240 -8.97 -9.86 -16.02
N PHE A 241 -8.18 -9.58 -14.98
CA PHE A 241 -6.76 -9.23 -15.15
C PHE A 241 -5.95 -10.33 -15.82
N ARG A 242 -6.17 -11.59 -15.43
CA ARG A 242 -5.46 -12.72 -16.01
C ARG A 242 -5.82 -12.93 -17.49
N GLU A 243 -7.08 -12.73 -17.84
CA GLU A 243 -7.58 -12.94 -19.21
C GLU A 243 -7.25 -11.78 -20.16
N ARG A 244 -7.32 -10.54 -19.66
CA ARG A 244 -7.26 -9.32 -20.49
C ARG A 244 -6.01 -8.49 -20.29
N GLY A 245 -5.21 -8.77 -19.26
CA GLY A 245 -4.04 -7.99 -18.92
C GLY A 245 -4.38 -6.62 -18.32
N VAL A 246 -3.40 -5.71 -18.40
CA VAL A 246 -3.45 -4.32 -17.90
C VAL A 246 -2.86 -3.36 -18.93
N LYS A 247 -3.05 -2.06 -18.74
CA LYS A 247 -2.34 -1.02 -19.52
C LYS A 247 -1.09 -0.56 -18.79
N ARG A 248 0.05 -0.56 -19.49
CA ARG A 248 1.38 -0.11 -19.03
C ARG A 248 1.92 0.88 -20.06
N HIS A 249 2.26 2.09 -19.63
CA HIS A 249 2.79 3.15 -20.52
C HIS A 249 1.97 3.39 -21.81
N GLY A 250 0.65 3.18 -21.75
CA GLY A 250 -0.25 3.30 -22.91
C GLY A 250 -0.36 2.04 -23.78
N GLU A 251 0.49 1.03 -23.54
CA GLU A 251 0.47 -0.27 -24.22
C GLU A 251 -0.34 -1.31 -23.43
N ASP A 252 -0.97 -2.24 -24.13
CA ASP A 252 -1.60 -3.40 -23.50
C ASP A 252 -0.52 -4.43 -23.14
N ALA A 253 -0.52 -4.87 -21.89
CA ALA A 253 0.45 -5.82 -21.35
C ALA A 253 -0.30 -6.99 -20.69
N ALA A 254 -0.10 -8.19 -21.23
CA ALA A 254 -0.60 -9.41 -20.61
C ALA A 254 0.16 -9.67 -19.30
N LEU A 255 -0.56 -10.18 -18.29
CA LEU A 255 0.02 -10.57 -17.00
C LEU A 255 0.56 -11.99 -17.08
N VAL A 256 1.81 -12.17 -16.65
CA VAL A 256 2.46 -13.46 -16.48
C VAL A 256 2.39 -13.84 -15.01
N TRP A 257 1.70 -14.93 -14.70
CA TRP A 257 1.53 -15.44 -13.35
C TRP A 257 2.45 -16.63 -13.14
N GLY A 258 3.20 -16.64 -12.05
CA GLY A 258 4.11 -17.74 -11.71
C GLY A 258 4.15 -17.99 -10.21
N THR A 259 4.50 -19.21 -9.83
CA THR A 259 4.78 -19.55 -8.44
C THR A 259 6.27 -19.39 -8.16
N VAL A 260 6.61 -18.68 -7.09
CA VAL A 260 8.00 -18.48 -6.66
C VAL A 260 8.17 -18.81 -5.19
N ALA A 261 9.40 -19.08 -4.76
CA ALA A 261 9.69 -19.24 -3.34
C ALA A 261 9.45 -17.91 -2.59
N GLY A 262 8.60 -17.98 -1.59
CA GLY A 262 8.31 -16.93 -0.63
C GLY A 262 9.15 -17.07 0.64
N LYS A 263 8.77 -16.30 1.67
CA LYS A 263 9.44 -16.36 2.98
C LYS A 263 9.25 -17.76 3.58
N GLN A 264 10.29 -18.24 4.27
CA GLN A 264 10.28 -19.56 4.93
C GLN A 264 10.00 -20.73 3.97
N GLY A 265 10.32 -20.59 2.67
CA GLY A 265 10.18 -21.66 1.68
C GLY A 265 8.75 -21.92 1.20
N ARG A 266 7.78 -21.10 1.59
CA ARG A 266 6.39 -21.24 1.12
C ARG A 266 6.24 -20.75 -0.31
N GLU A 267 5.46 -21.45 -1.11
CA GLU A 267 5.09 -20.97 -2.44
C GLU A 267 4.27 -19.69 -2.35
N ARG A 268 4.63 -18.69 -3.15
CA ARG A 268 3.86 -17.45 -3.33
C ARG A 268 3.57 -17.22 -4.80
N MET A 269 2.43 -16.62 -5.08
CA MET A 269 2.06 -16.20 -6.42
C MET A 269 2.78 -14.88 -6.74
N ALA A 270 3.58 -14.88 -7.79
CA ALA A 270 4.18 -13.69 -8.36
C ALA A 270 3.51 -13.34 -9.68
N VAL A 271 3.45 -12.03 -9.96
CA VAL A 271 2.88 -11.50 -11.20
C VAL A 271 3.86 -10.51 -11.80
N THR A 272 4.15 -10.66 -13.09
CA THR A 272 4.87 -9.68 -13.90
C THR A 272 4.06 -9.42 -15.18
N THR A 273 4.53 -8.57 -16.08
CA THR A 273 3.89 -8.39 -17.38
C THR A 273 4.82 -8.75 -18.53
N THR A 274 4.23 -9.04 -19.67
CA THR A 274 4.94 -9.26 -20.94
C THR A 274 5.82 -8.06 -21.35
N LEU A 275 5.54 -6.86 -20.85
CA LEU A 275 6.38 -5.69 -21.06
C LEU A 275 7.72 -5.84 -20.33
N GLU A 276 7.72 -6.15 -19.03
CA GLU A 276 8.95 -6.34 -18.27
C GLU A 276 9.78 -7.51 -18.82
N GLU A 277 9.13 -8.59 -19.26
CA GLU A 277 9.82 -9.70 -19.92
C GLU A 277 10.53 -9.25 -21.22
N ARG A 278 9.86 -8.41 -22.02
CA ARG A 278 10.43 -7.86 -23.26
C ARG A 278 11.59 -6.92 -22.97
N GLU A 279 11.48 -6.08 -21.95
CA GLU A 279 12.55 -5.19 -21.50
C GLU A 279 13.76 -5.98 -21.02
N GLU A 280 13.55 -7.00 -20.18
CA GLU A 280 14.63 -7.88 -19.71
C GLU A 280 15.35 -8.57 -20.88
N ARG A 281 14.59 -9.13 -21.83
CA ARG A 281 15.17 -9.75 -23.04
C ARG A 281 16.00 -8.75 -23.85
N THR A 282 15.54 -7.50 -23.95
CA THR A 282 16.25 -6.42 -24.65
C THR A 282 17.54 -6.04 -23.94
N VAL A 283 17.52 -5.94 -22.61
CA VAL A 283 18.71 -5.69 -21.79
C VAL A 283 19.72 -6.82 -21.94
N ILE A 284 19.29 -8.08 -21.87
CA ILE A 284 20.15 -9.25 -22.05
C ILE A 284 20.78 -9.27 -23.45
N ALA A 285 19.99 -9.00 -24.49
CA ALA A 285 20.48 -8.96 -25.86
C ALA A 285 21.53 -7.84 -26.05
N THR A 286 21.25 -6.65 -25.51
CA THR A 286 22.16 -5.49 -25.58
C THR A 286 23.44 -5.74 -24.78
N ALA A 287 23.33 -6.32 -23.58
CA ALA A 287 24.48 -6.70 -22.76
C ALA A 287 25.37 -7.71 -23.47
N ARG A 288 24.78 -8.74 -24.09
CA ARG A 288 25.51 -9.74 -24.88
C ARG A 288 26.20 -9.13 -26.10
N ALA A 289 25.54 -8.20 -26.79
CA ALA A 289 26.14 -7.49 -27.91
C ALA A 289 27.33 -6.63 -27.46
N GLY A 290 27.15 -5.84 -26.39
CA GLY A 290 28.23 -5.01 -25.83
C GLY A 290 29.40 -5.83 -25.28
N ALA A 291 29.14 -6.97 -24.65
CA ALA A 291 30.19 -7.88 -24.18
C ALA A 291 31.03 -8.50 -25.33
N ARG A 292 30.46 -8.59 -26.54
CA ARG A 292 31.16 -9.08 -27.75
C ARG A 292 31.86 -7.95 -28.51
N ASP A 293 31.39 -6.71 -28.37
CA ASP A 293 32.00 -5.56 -29.03
C ASP A 293 33.32 -5.16 -28.37
N ARG A 294 34.44 -5.54 -29.02
CA ARG A 294 35.81 -5.20 -28.61
C ARG A 294 36.38 -3.98 -29.33
N SER A 295 35.56 -3.18 -30.01
CA SER A 295 36.02 -1.99 -30.76
C SER A 295 36.73 -0.94 -29.89
N ALA A 296 36.47 -0.95 -28.58
CA ALA A 296 37.10 -0.08 -27.60
C ALA A 296 38.09 -0.80 -26.66
N ALA A 297 38.44 -2.05 -26.95
CA ALA A 297 39.33 -2.84 -26.09
C ALA A 297 40.76 -2.27 -26.09
N LEU A 298 41.35 -2.14 -24.90
CA LEU A 298 42.75 -1.80 -24.72
C LEU A 298 43.64 -3.00 -25.05
N THR A 299 44.83 -2.71 -25.54
CA THR A 299 45.89 -3.70 -25.64
C THR A 299 46.53 -3.92 -24.27
N LYS A 300 47.04 -5.13 -24.01
CA LYS A 300 47.79 -5.44 -22.79
C LYS A 300 48.93 -4.45 -22.52
N ARG A 301 49.60 -3.99 -23.57
CA ARG A 301 50.67 -2.98 -23.49
C ARG A 301 50.20 -1.63 -22.94
N GLN A 302 49.00 -1.19 -23.33
CA GLN A 302 48.41 0.05 -22.82
C GLN A 302 48.08 -0.08 -21.32
N ILE A 303 47.55 -1.23 -20.92
CA ILE A 303 47.27 -1.53 -19.50
C ILE A 303 48.56 -1.58 -18.69
N ASP A 304 49.59 -2.28 -19.17
CA ASP A 304 50.90 -2.35 -18.52
C ASP A 304 51.59 -0.98 -18.40
N ALA A 305 51.43 -0.11 -19.41
CA ALA A 305 51.96 1.24 -19.38
C ALA A 305 51.25 2.10 -18.33
N ALA A 306 49.92 1.97 -18.21
CA ALA A 306 49.15 2.66 -17.19
C ALA A 306 49.53 2.18 -15.78
N VAL A 307 49.63 0.88 -15.54
CA VAL A 307 50.04 0.32 -14.24
C VAL A 307 51.42 0.84 -13.80
N ARG A 308 52.39 0.94 -14.72
CA ARG A 308 53.72 1.49 -14.40
C ARG A 308 53.71 2.98 -14.05
N ALA A 309 52.72 3.73 -14.52
CA ALA A 309 52.61 5.15 -14.24
C ALA A 309 52.15 5.46 -12.80
N PHE A 310 51.60 4.46 -12.09
CA PHE A 310 51.08 4.58 -10.72
C PHE A 310 51.78 3.58 -9.78
N PRO A 311 53.08 3.79 -9.46
CA PRO A 311 53.87 2.87 -8.63
C PRO A 311 53.39 2.74 -7.17
N GLU A 312 52.53 3.64 -6.71
CA GLU A 312 51.91 3.61 -5.39
C GLU A 312 50.86 2.50 -5.21
N ILE A 313 50.41 1.86 -6.29
CA ILE A 313 49.42 0.76 -6.24
C ILE A 313 50.15 -0.59 -6.27
N ASP A 314 50.02 -1.37 -5.20
CA ASP A 314 50.63 -2.69 -5.08
C ASP A 314 49.74 -3.82 -5.61
N PHE A 315 50.03 -4.27 -6.83
CA PHE A 315 49.37 -5.41 -7.47
C PHE A 315 49.95 -6.78 -7.08
N THR A 316 50.89 -6.86 -6.13
CA THR A 316 51.55 -8.11 -5.74
C THR A 316 50.84 -8.85 -4.61
N THR A 317 50.02 -8.16 -3.82
CA THR A 317 49.14 -8.77 -2.80
C THR A 317 48.06 -9.64 -3.43
N GLU A 318 47.40 -10.51 -2.66
CA GLU A 318 46.26 -11.28 -3.17
C GLU A 318 45.15 -10.38 -3.72
N HIS A 319 44.82 -9.34 -2.96
CA HIS A 319 43.86 -8.31 -3.35
C HIS A 319 44.30 -7.55 -4.62
N GLY A 320 45.55 -7.11 -4.65
CA GLY A 320 46.14 -6.44 -5.80
C GLY A 320 46.13 -7.32 -7.06
N ARG A 321 46.43 -8.62 -6.94
CA ARG A 321 46.32 -9.54 -8.08
C ARG A 321 44.89 -9.69 -8.58
N ALA A 322 43.90 -9.71 -7.68
CA ALA A 322 42.49 -9.74 -8.06
C ALA A 322 42.06 -8.44 -8.80
N GLN A 323 42.48 -7.28 -8.29
CA GLN A 323 42.27 -5.99 -8.97
C GLN A 323 42.95 -5.97 -10.35
N ARG A 324 44.19 -6.46 -10.46
CA ARG A 324 44.91 -6.53 -11.73
C ARG A 324 44.23 -7.45 -12.73
N ALA A 325 43.75 -8.62 -12.29
CA ALA A 325 43.01 -9.54 -13.14
C ALA A 325 41.70 -8.92 -13.64
N ALA A 326 40.99 -8.17 -12.79
CA ALA A 326 39.80 -7.43 -13.19
C ALA A 326 40.12 -6.31 -14.19
N MET A 327 41.20 -5.54 -13.98
CA MET A 327 41.66 -4.52 -14.94
C MET A 327 41.99 -5.12 -16.31
N ASP A 328 42.73 -6.22 -16.35
CA ASP A 328 43.07 -6.90 -17.59
C ASP A 328 41.79 -7.45 -18.28
N ALA A 329 40.88 -8.06 -17.52
CA ALA A 329 39.65 -8.63 -18.05
C ALA A 329 38.66 -7.57 -18.57
N LEU A 330 38.51 -6.45 -17.87
CA LEU A 330 37.66 -5.33 -18.28
C LEU A 330 38.30 -4.53 -19.42
N GLY A 331 39.60 -4.23 -19.31
CA GLY A 331 40.32 -3.42 -20.29
C GLY A 331 40.46 -4.11 -21.64
N THR A 332 40.66 -5.42 -21.67
CA THR A 332 40.74 -6.20 -22.92
C THR A 332 39.40 -6.81 -23.36
N GLY A 333 38.36 -6.64 -22.53
CA GLY A 333 37.02 -7.19 -22.72
C GLY A 333 36.20 -6.42 -23.75
N GLY A 334 34.92 -6.76 -23.83
CA GLY A 334 33.96 -5.98 -24.61
C GLY A 334 33.57 -4.68 -23.89
N ARG A 335 32.75 -3.85 -24.54
CA ARG A 335 32.23 -2.60 -23.98
C ARG A 335 31.41 -2.74 -22.69
N ILE A 336 30.96 -3.96 -22.36
CA ILE A 336 30.28 -4.27 -21.10
C ILE A 336 31.02 -5.42 -20.44
N GLY A 337 31.38 -5.23 -19.16
CA GLY A 337 32.00 -6.24 -18.30
C GLY A 337 31.51 -6.10 -16.86
N LEU A 338 31.47 -7.23 -16.14
CA LEU A 338 31.06 -7.30 -14.73
C LEU A 338 32.23 -7.83 -13.90
N ALA A 339 32.60 -7.10 -12.86
CA ALA A 339 33.53 -7.56 -11.83
C ALA A 339 32.82 -7.56 -10.48
N ILE A 340 33.03 -8.61 -9.67
CA ILE A 340 32.40 -8.76 -8.35
C ILE A 340 33.53 -8.88 -7.32
N GLY A 341 33.47 -8.08 -6.25
CA GLY A 341 34.32 -8.26 -5.08
C GLY A 341 35.79 -7.83 -5.22
N VAL A 342 36.08 -6.80 -6.03
CA VAL A 342 37.46 -6.28 -6.25
C VAL A 342 37.63 -4.85 -5.72
N ALA A 343 37.11 -4.57 -4.52
CA ALA A 343 37.26 -3.28 -3.84
C ALA A 343 38.48 -3.29 -2.92
#